data_AF-A0A150J2P6-F1
#
_entry.id   AF-A0A150J2P6-F1
#
_cell.length_a   1.000
_cell.length_b   1.000
_cell.length_c   1.000
_cell.angle_alpha   90.00
_cell.angle_beta   90.00
_cell.angle_gamma   90.00
#
_symmetry.space_group_name_H-M   'P 1'
#
loop_
_entity.id
_entity.type
_entity.pdbx_description
1 polymer ?
#
loop_
_entity_poly.entity_id
_entity_poly.type
_entity_poly.pdbx_seq_one_letter_code
_entity_poly.pdbx_strand_id
1 'polypeptide(L)'
;MGYELSKTFDYQVIDIDTPVCPTKGVRISDKDNLVMINILRAAIPFIEGFYKVFPKARAGIISAWRGPAPESRISVEYVKVPKTTKDDIIMIGDPMLATGHTISRIIDEVKSRGDFKRIIVVAVISAPEGIREILAKHKDVEVVTAVIDEKLNEKNYIVPGLGDAGDRCFGEPIKK
;
A
#
# COMPACT_ATOMS: atom_id res chain seq x y z
N MET A 1 -12.15 -0.65 1.54
CA MET A 1 -10.88 -1.28 1.12
C MET A 1 -10.28 -2.19 2.19
N GLY A 2 -9.90 -1.69 3.37
CA GLY A 2 -9.32 -2.54 4.43
C GLY A 2 -10.18 -3.77 4.80
N TYR A 3 -11.50 -3.60 4.89
CA TYR A 3 -12.43 -4.71 5.06
C TYR A 3 -12.36 -5.77 3.94
N GLU A 4 -12.30 -5.35 2.67
CA GLU A 4 -12.17 -6.28 1.55
C GLU A 4 -10.81 -6.99 1.57
N LEU A 5 -9.74 -6.25 1.88
CA LEU A 5 -8.41 -6.81 2.05
C LEU A 5 -8.37 -7.91 3.14
N SER A 6 -9.07 -7.72 4.26
CA SER A 6 -9.10 -8.69 5.35
C SER A 6 -9.70 -10.04 4.97
N LYS A 7 -10.48 -10.12 3.89
CA LYS A 7 -11.03 -11.41 3.39
C LYS A 7 -9.96 -12.28 2.73
N THR A 8 -8.83 -11.69 2.35
CA THR A 8 -7.70 -12.40 1.71
C THR A 8 -6.66 -12.93 2.71
N PHE A 9 -6.92 -12.73 4.01
CA PHE A 9 -5.99 -13.04 5.09
C PHE A 9 -6.22 -14.47 5.60
N ASP A 10 -5.14 -15.14 5.98
CA ASP A 10 -5.25 -16.45 6.58
C ASP A 10 -5.96 -16.35 7.94
N TYR A 11 -6.77 -17.37 8.21
CA TYR A 11 -7.53 -17.50 9.43
C TYR A 11 -7.55 -18.94 9.92
N GLN A 12 -7.86 -19.10 11.20
CA GLN A 12 -7.98 -20.39 11.86
C GLN A 12 -9.33 -20.45 12.56
N VAL A 13 -9.96 -21.62 12.49
CA VAL A 13 -11.11 -21.94 13.33
C VAL A 13 -10.60 -22.32 14.71
N ILE A 14 -11.11 -21.67 15.75
CA ILE A 14 -10.70 -21.90 17.13
C ILE A 14 -11.91 -22.28 17.97
N ASP A 15 -11.71 -23.11 18.98
CA ASP A 15 -12.72 -23.36 20.00
C ASP A 15 -12.78 -22.17 20.98
N ILE A 16 -13.98 -21.75 21.35
CA ILE A 16 -14.23 -20.65 22.28
C ILE A 16 -15.32 -21.03 23.27
N ASP A 17 -15.16 -20.60 24.52
CA ASP A 17 -16.19 -20.74 25.54
C ASP A 17 -17.02 -19.47 25.63
N THR A 18 -18.33 -19.60 25.48
CA THR A 18 -19.28 -18.52 25.79
C THR A 18 -19.82 -18.69 27.21
N PRO A 19 -20.46 -17.67 27.80
CA PRO A 19 -21.14 -17.82 29.09
C PRO A 19 -22.26 -18.89 29.11
N VAL A 20 -22.69 -19.41 27.96
CA VAL A 20 -23.75 -20.43 27.84
C VAL A 20 -23.16 -21.80 27.53
N CYS A 21 -22.29 -21.90 26.53
CA CYS A 21 -21.66 -23.16 26.11
C CYS A 21 -20.40 -22.96 25.24
N PRO A 22 -19.57 -24.01 25.09
CA PRO A 22 -18.49 -24.03 24.10
C PRO A 22 -19.03 -23.98 22.66
N THR A 23 -18.32 -23.29 21.76
CA THR A 23 -18.61 -23.21 20.32
C THR A 23 -17.34 -22.93 19.52
N LYS A 24 -17.46 -22.77 18.19
CA LYS A 24 -16.36 -22.43 17.30
C LYS A 24 -16.41 -20.97 16.85
N GLY A 25 -15.25 -20.33 16.81
CA GLY A 25 -15.04 -18.99 16.28
C GLY A 25 -13.96 -18.96 15.19
N VAL A 26 -13.76 -17.80 14.58
CA VAL A 26 -12.71 -17.57 13.59
C VAL A 26 -11.73 -16.52 14.10
N ARG A 27 -10.44 -16.85 14.07
CA ARG A 27 -9.34 -15.92 14.33
C ARG A 27 -8.56 -15.69 13.04
N ILE A 28 -8.57 -14.46 12.55
CA ILE A 28 -7.70 -14.04 11.44
C ILE A 28 -6.28 -13.90 12.01
N SER A 29 -5.36 -14.81 11.62
CA SER A 29 -3.99 -14.83 12.14
C SER A 29 -3.18 -13.67 11.57
N ASP A 30 -3.35 -13.39 10.29
CA ASP A 30 -2.57 -12.41 9.54
C ASP A 30 -2.82 -10.96 9.97
N LYS A 31 -3.99 -10.66 10.56
CA LYS A 31 -4.33 -9.28 10.97
C LYS A 31 -3.38 -8.70 12.03
N ASP A 32 -2.72 -9.58 12.80
CA ASP A 32 -1.79 -9.19 13.86
C ASP A 32 -0.36 -9.00 13.32
N ASN A 33 -0.07 -9.40 12.07
CA ASN A 33 1.26 -9.39 11.43
C ASN A 33 1.33 -8.41 10.24
N LEU A 34 0.57 -7.31 10.28
CA LEU A 34 0.53 -6.34 9.18
C LEU A 34 1.55 -5.23 9.41
N VAL A 35 2.33 -4.90 8.38
CA VAL A 35 3.24 -3.73 8.34
C VAL A 35 2.79 -2.80 7.22
N MET A 36 2.30 -1.62 7.59
CA MET A 36 1.84 -0.61 6.64
C MET A 36 2.97 0.35 6.30
N ILE A 37 3.35 0.41 5.03
CA ILE A 37 4.33 1.35 4.51
C ILE A 37 3.59 2.59 4.01
N ASN A 38 3.83 3.71 4.70
CA ASN A 38 3.30 5.01 4.35
C ASN A 38 4.28 5.79 3.47
N ILE A 39 3.82 6.08 2.26
CA ILE A 39 4.57 6.85 1.28
C ILE A 39 4.19 8.31 1.44
N LEU A 40 5.14 9.11 1.95
CA LEU A 40 4.88 10.54 2.07
C LEU A 40 4.71 11.16 0.68
N ARG A 41 3.69 11.99 0.43
CA ARG A 41 2.80 12.67 1.40
C ARG A 41 1.33 12.20 1.33
N ALA A 42 0.79 12.02 0.12
CA ALA A 42 -0.63 11.79 -0.14
C ALA A 42 -1.20 10.50 0.47
N ALA A 43 -0.35 9.55 0.87
CA ALA A 43 -0.80 8.30 1.46
C ALA A 43 -1.27 8.41 2.91
N ILE A 44 -1.02 9.52 3.62
CA ILE A 44 -1.39 9.64 5.05
C ILE A 44 -2.91 9.47 5.28
N PRO A 45 -3.81 10.26 4.66
CA PRO A 45 -5.24 10.12 4.92
C PRO A 45 -5.77 8.79 4.41
N PHE A 46 -5.17 8.27 3.33
CA PHE A 46 -5.53 6.99 2.75
C PHE A 46 -5.23 5.82 3.69
N ILE A 47 -4.02 5.76 4.25
CA ILE A 47 -3.60 4.69 5.16
C ILE A 47 -4.27 4.80 6.53
N GLU A 48 -4.63 6.01 6.98
CA GLU A 48 -5.39 6.19 8.23
C GLU A 48 -6.67 5.34 8.27
N GLY A 49 -7.38 5.23 7.14
CA GLY A 49 -8.55 4.36 7.01
C GLY A 49 -8.23 2.88 7.24
N PHE A 50 -7.04 2.42 6.87
CA PHE A 50 -6.61 1.04 7.11
C PHE A 50 -6.24 0.80 8.56
N TYR A 51 -5.63 1.78 9.26
CA TYR A 51 -5.35 1.65 10.69
C TYR A 51 -6.62 1.48 11.54
N LYS A 52 -7.75 2.04 11.10
CA LYS A 52 -9.06 1.83 11.76
C LYS A 52 -9.55 0.37 11.66
N VAL A 53 -9.16 -0.34 10.60
CA VAL A 53 -9.49 -1.76 10.41
C VAL A 53 -8.45 -2.68 11.06
N PHE A 54 -7.17 -2.31 10.97
CA PHE A 54 -6.05 -3.09 11.48
C PHE A 54 -5.29 -2.30 12.55
N PRO A 55 -5.86 -2.12 13.75
CA PRO A 55 -5.30 -1.22 14.77
C PRO A 55 -3.95 -1.69 15.34
N LYS A 56 -3.59 -2.96 15.15
CA LYS A 56 -2.30 -3.53 15.58
C LYS A 56 -1.21 -3.47 14.52
N ALA A 57 -1.52 -2.96 13.33
CA ALA A 57 -0.54 -2.90 12.26
C ALA A 57 0.63 -2.01 12.65
N ARG A 58 1.85 -2.45 12.31
CA ARG A 58 3.06 -1.67 12.53
C ARG A 58 3.26 -0.71 11.37
N ALA A 59 3.87 0.45 11.64
CA ALA A 59 4.07 1.50 10.65
C ALA A 59 5.52 1.53 10.14
N GLY A 60 5.69 1.56 8.83
CA GLY A 60 6.91 2.01 8.16
C GLY A 60 6.65 3.32 7.41
N ILE A 61 7.65 4.19 7.34
CA ILE A 61 7.57 5.46 6.63
C ILE A 61 8.69 5.51 5.61
N ILE A 62 8.32 5.81 4.37
CA ILE A 62 9.25 6.02 3.27
C ILE A 62 8.92 7.36 2.59
N SER A 63 9.90 8.24 2.49
CA SER A 63 9.80 9.41 1.60
C SER A 63 10.51 9.09 0.29
N ALA A 64 9.77 9.21 -0.80
CA ALA A 64 10.32 9.13 -2.15
C ALA A 64 9.95 10.42 -2.88
N TRP A 65 10.94 11.02 -3.52
CA TRP A 65 10.74 12.21 -4.33
C TRP A 65 11.24 11.95 -5.76
N ARG A 66 10.52 12.50 -6.73
CA ARG A 66 10.91 12.43 -8.15
C ARG A 66 11.71 13.67 -8.49
N GLY A 67 12.95 13.48 -8.92
CA GLY A 67 13.83 14.54 -9.42
C GLY A 67 13.21 15.36 -10.54
N PRO A 68 13.66 16.61 -10.78
CA PRO A 68 13.29 17.37 -11.96
C PRO A 68 13.82 16.64 -13.21
N ALA A 69 13.14 16.79 -14.34
CA ALA A 69 13.64 16.29 -15.62
C ALA A 69 15.04 16.88 -15.95
N PRO A 70 15.92 16.18 -16.68
CA PRO A 70 15.67 14.99 -17.51
C PRO A 70 15.91 13.65 -16.82
N GLU A 71 16.71 13.62 -15.75
CA GLU A 71 16.97 12.43 -14.94
C GLU A 71 15.89 12.29 -13.87
N SER A 72 14.70 11.85 -14.28
CA SER A 72 13.55 11.60 -13.41
C SER A 72 13.74 10.38 -12.48
N ARG A 73 14.92 10.29 -11.85
CA ARG A 73 15.24 9.28 -10.85
C ARG A 73 14.39 9.52 -9.60
N ILE A 74 13.91 8.41 -9.06
CA ILE A 74 13.15 8.39 -7.82
C ILE A 74 14.18 8.25 -6.71
N SER A 75 14.38 9.34 -5.97
CA SER A 75 15.28 9.39 -4.82
C SER A 75 14.49 9.04 -3.58
N VAL A 76 14.96 8.02 -2.86
CA VAL A 76 14.43 7.66 -1.54
C VAL A 76 15.26 8.42 -0.51
N GLU A 77 14.66 9.40 0.17
CA GLU A 77 15.38 10.30 1.08
C GLU A 77 15.30 9.85 2.53
N TYR A 78 14.19 9.23 2.92
CA TYR A 78 13.96 8.74 4.27
C TYR A 78 13.35 7.35 4.24
N VAL A 79 13.93 6.45 5.03
CA VAL A 79 13.40 5.10 5.23
C VAL A 79 13.45 4.73 6.70
N LYS A 80 12.28 4.53 7.28
CA LYS A 80 12.14 3.95 8.62
C LYS A 80 11.09 2.85 8.55
N VAL A 81 11.53 1.61 8.41
CA VAL A 81 10.68 0.42 8.37
C VAL A 81 11.01 -0.47 9.57
N PRO A 82 10.02 -1.02 10.28
CA PRO A 82 10.27 -1.94 11.39
C PRO A 82 10.93 -3.22 10.89
N LYS A 83 11.59 -3.95 11.79
CA LYS A 83 12.09 -5.29 11.48
C LYS A 83 10.93 -6.22 11.13
N THR A 84 11.04 -6.95 10.03
CA THR A 84 10.02 -7.89 9.54
C THR A 84 10.42 -9.34 9.77
N THR A 85 9.45 -10.24 9.75
CA THR A 85 9.60 -11.70 9.81
C THR A 85 8.83 -12.34 8.66
N LYS A 86 9.03 -13.65 8.45
CA LYS A 86 8.33 -14.42 7.41
C LYS A 86 6.81 -14.49 7.58
N ASP A 87 6.29 -14.12 8.74
CA ASP A 87 4.84 -14.09 9.01
C ASP A 87 4.22 -12.72 8.67
N ASP A 88 5.06 -11.70 8.44
CA ASP A 88 4.59 -10.34 8.21
C ASP A 88 4.08 -10.13 6.79
N ILE A 89 2.97 -9.40 6.69
CA ILE A 89 2.42 -8.90 5.43
C ILE A 89 2.82 -7.44 5.28
N ILE A 90 3.45 -7.10 4.17
CA ILE A 90 3.80 -5.71 3.86
C ILE A 90 2.67 -5.11 3.02
N MET A 91 2.04 -4.05 3.52
CA MET A 91 1.01 -3.29 2.81
C MET A 91 1.57 -1.92 2.42
N ILE A 92 1.75 -1.66 1.13
CA ILE A 92 2.24 -0.38 0.61
C ILE A 92 1.05 0.42 0.11
N GLY A 93 0.77 1.56 0.73
CA GLY A 93 -0.39 2.39 0.37
C GLY A 93 0.00 3.63 -0.43
N ASP A 94 -0.66 3.85 -1.56
CA ASP A 94 -0.62 5.07 -2.35
C ASP A 94 -1.98 5.28 -3.04
N PRO A 95 -2.69 6.40 -2.81
CA PRO A 95 -4.00 6.60 -3.42
C PRO A 95 -4.01 6.52 -4.94
N MET A 96 -2.89 6.84 -5.62
CA MET A 96 -2.82 6.87 -7.08
C MET A 96 -1.69 6.00 -7.63
N LEU A 97 -2.04 4.87 -8.24
CA LEU A 97 -1.10 4.04 -8.99
C LEU A 97 -1.07 4.47 -10.46
N ALA A 98 -0.28 5.50 -10.76
CA ALA A 98 -0.12 6.04 -12.12
C ALA A 98 0.92 5.24 -12.93
N THR A 99 2.19 5.65 -12.95
CA THR A 99 3.25 4.98 -13.73
C THR A 99 3.81 3.73 -13.06
N GLY A 100 3.53 3.49 -11.77
CA GLY A 100 4.07 2.34 -11.02
C GLY A 100 5.53 2.47 -10.58
N HIS A 101 6.33 3.35 -11.19
CA HIS A 101 7.77 3.48 -10.89
C HIS A 101 8.10 3.74 -9.42
N THR A 102 7.35 4.64 -8.76
CA THR A 102 7.58 4.98 -7.34
C THR A 102 7.34 3.77 -6.45
N ILE A 103 6.22 3.09 -6.65
CA ILE A 103 5.86 1.89 -5.91
C ILE A 103 6.86 0.76 -6.19
N SER A 104 7.26 0.56 -7.44
CA SER A 104 8.27 -0.45 -7.78
C SER A 104 9.59 -0.20 -7.05
N ARG A 105 10.08 1.03 -7.01
CA ARG A 105 11.32 1.35 -6.29
C ARG A 105 11.19 1.11 -4.78
N ILE A 106 10.01 1.34 -4.22
CA ILE A 106 9.71 1.09 -2.80
C ILE A 106 9.60 -0.41 -2.54
N ILE A 107 9.03 -1.19 -3.46
CA ILE A 107 9.03 -2.65 -3.38
C ILE A 107 10.47 -3.17 -3.34
N ASP A 108 11.35 -2.70 -4.24
CA ASP A 108 12.78 -3.05 -4.20
C ASP A 108 13.40 -2.74 -2.84
N GLU A 109 13.10 -1.57 -2.29
CA GLU A 109 13.62 -1.12 -1.00
C GLU A 109 13.15 -2.02 0.15
N VAL A 110 11.87 -2.38 0.18
CA VAL A 110 11.29 -3.27 1.19
C VAL A 110 11.87 -4.68 1.07
N LYS A 111 11.96 -5.22 -0.16
CA LYS A 111 12.53 -6.54 -0.43
C LYS A 111 13.98 -6.66 0.01
N SER A 112 14.74 -5.57 -0.04
CA SER A 112 16.15 -5.56 0.38
C SER A 112 16.36 -5.61 1.91
N ARG A 113 15.30 -5.40 2.71
CA ARG A 113 15.41 -5.13 4.15
C ARG A 113 15.03 -6.29 5.06
N GLY A 114 14.44 -7.36 4.53
CA GLY A 114 14.09 -8.52 5.34
C GLY A 114 13.15 -9.49 4.65
N ASP A 115 12.77 -10.51 5.42
CA ASP A 115 11.78 -11.49 5.00
C ASP A 115 10.36 -11.00 5.31
N PHE A 116 9.40 -11.46 4.52
CA PHE A 116 7.97 -11.23 4.71
C PHE A 116 7.21 -12.34 3.98
N LYS A 117 5.93 -12.52 4.35
CA LYS A 117 5.02 -13.50 3.78
C LYS A 117 4.59 -13.14 2.36
N ARG A 118 4.19 -11.88 2.16
CA ARG A 118 3.70 -11.31 0.89
C ARG A 118 3.71 -9.78 0.93
N ILE A 119 3.67 -9.17 -0.25
CA ILE A 119 3.58 -7.71 -0.42
C ILE A 119 2.27 -7.39 -1.14
N ILE A 120 1.52 -6.42 -0.60
CA ILE A 120 0.25 -5.97 -1.14
C ILE A 120 0.34 -4.47 -1.36
N VAL A 121 0.20 -4.03 -2.60
CA VAL A 121 0.03 -2.62 -2.96
C VAL A 121 -1.46 -2.30 -2.91
N VAL A 122 -1.82 -1.27 -2.16
CA VAL A 122 -3.20 -0.76 -2.08
C VAL A 122 -3.29 0.62 -2.71
N ALA A 123 -4.28 0.83 -3.58
CA ALA A 123 -4.52 2.10 -4.25
C ALA A 123 -6.02 2.42 -4.39
N VAL A 124 -6.38 3.70 -4.50
CA VAL A 124 -7.77 4.07 -4.78
C VAL A 124 -8.03 3.96 -6.28
N ILE A 125 -7.20 4.61 -7.08
CA ILE A 125 -7.30 4.64 -8.54
C ILE A 125 -5.98 4.15 -9.13
N SER A 126 -6.06 3.25 -10.10
CA SER A 126 -4.90 2.74 -10.82
C SER A 126 -5.05 2.89 -12.33
N ALA A 127 -3.95 3.16 -13.02
CA ALA A 127 -3.86 3.01 -14.47
C ALA A 127 -3.34 1.61 -14.84
N PRO A 128 -3.78 1.02 -15.97
CA PRO A 128 -3.32 -0.30 -16.40
C PRO A 128 -1.82 -0.34 -16.70
N GLU A 129 -1.21 0.78 -17.08
CA GLU A 129 0.24 0.96 -17.23
C GLU A 129 0.97 0.71 -15.91
N GLY A 130 0.54 1.34 -14.82
CA GLY A 130 1.19 1.20 -13.50
C GLY A 130 1.03 -0.19 -12.90
N ILE A 131 -0.12 -0.83 -13.09
CA ILE A 131 -0.33 -2.22 -12.66
C ILE A 131 0.63 -3.14 -13.44
N ARG A 132 0.72 -2.98 -14.76
CA ARG A 132 1.62 -3.78 -15.60
C ARG A 132 3.08 -3.58 -15.20
N GLU A 133 3.52 -2.35 -14.93
CA GLU A 133 4.87 -2.06 -14.47
C GLU A 133 5.21 -2.84 -13.19
N ILE A 134 4.34 -2.78 -12.18
CA ILE A 134 4.55 -3.49 -10.92
C ILE A 134 4.61 -5.00 -11.15
N LEU A 135 3.61 -5.57 -11.83
CA LEU A 135 3.50 -7.03 -11.98
C LEU A 135 4.56 -7.61 -12.93
N ALA A 136 5.04 -6.83 -13.89
CA ALA A 136 6.14 -7.24 -14.77
C ALA A 136 7.45 -7.38 -13.99
N LYS A 137 7.74 -6.44 -13.07
CA LYS A 137 8.98 -6.42 -12.28
C LYS A 137 8.89 -7.21 -10.97
N HIS A 138 7.69 -7.33 -10.40
CA HIS A 138 7.44 -7.98 -9.11
C HIS A 138 6.22 -8.92 -9.21
N LYS A 139 6.45 -10.11 -9.77
CA LYS A 139 5.39 -11.11 -10.03
C LYS A 139 4.72 -11.68 -8.76
N ASP A 140 5.38 -11.52 -7.62
CA ASP A 140 4.97 -11.95 -6.28
C ASP A 140 4.21 -10.86 -5.50
N VAL A 141 3.95 -9.71 -6.12
CA VAL A 141 3.21 -8.60 -5.50
C VAL A 141 1.75 -8.65 -5.92
N GLU A 142 0.87 -8.42 -4.96
CA GLU A 142 -0.56 -8.26 -5.20
C GLU A 142 -0.91 -6.78 -5.30
N VAL A 143 -1.85 -6.44 -6.18
CA VAL A 143 -2.39 -5.08 -6.30
C VAL A 143 -3.88 -5.12 -5.98
N VAL A 144 -4.28 -4.37 -4.95
CA VAL A 144 -5.67 -4.17 -4.57
C VAL A 144 -6.03 -2.71 -4.84
N THR A 145 -6.90 -2.49 -5.82
CA THR A 145 -7.35 -1.14 -6.20
C THR A 145 -8.87 -1.05 -6.23
N ALA A 146 -9.42 0.13 -5.94
CA ALA A 146 -10.87 0.33 -5.96
C ALA A 146 -11.39 0.50 -7.39
N VAL A 147 -10.61 1.14 -8.26
CA VAL A 147 -10.95 1.32 -9.68
C VAL A 147 -9.70 1.27 -10.55
N ILE A 148 -9.87 0.70 -11.75
CA ILE A 148 -8.88 0.75 -12.82
C ILE A 148 -9.45 1.69 -13.89
N ASP A 149 -8.76 2.81 -14.09
CA ASP A 149 -9.11 3.82 -15.08
C ASP A 149 -8.49 3.50 -16.45
N GLU A 150 -8.76 4.30 -17.47
CA GLU A 150 -8.50 3.92 -18.87
C GLU A 150 -7.01 3.86 -19.22
N LYS A 151 -6.26 4.91 -18.87
CA LYS A 151 -4.88 5.13 -19.31
C LYS A 151 -4.20 6.28 -18.58
N LEU A 152 -2.94 6.48 -18.90
CA LEU A 152 -2.22 7.72 -18.60
C LEU A 152 -2.27 8.72 -19.77
N ASN A 153 -2.29 10.01 -19.47
CA ASN A 153 -2.05 11.07 -20.46
C ASN A 153 -0.55 11.39 -20.62
N GLU A 154 -0.21 12.34 -21.52
CA GLU A 154 1.17 12.76 -21.80
C GLU A 154 1.93 13.31 -20.57
N LYS A 155 1.20 13.77 -19.55
CA LYS A 155 1.76 14.26 -18.28
C LYS A 155 1.78 13.19 -17.18
N ASN A 156 1.48 11.93 -17.52
CA ASN A 156 1.37 10.79 -16.60
C ASN A 156 0.25 10.92 -15.54
N TYR A 157 -0.80 11.71 -15.81
CA TYR A 157 -2.02 11.66 -15.00
C TYR A 157 -2.93 10.53 -15.48
N ILE A 158 -3.59 9.89 -14.51
CA ILE A 158 -4.63 8.89 -14.77
C ILE A 158 -5.85 9.57 -15.40
N VAL A 159 -6.48 8.92 -16.39
CA VAL A 159 -7.66 9.42 -17.10
C VAL A 159 -8.81 8.41 -16.99
N PRO A 160 -10.03 8.83 -16.56
CA PRO A 160 -10.43 10.18 -16.18
C PRO A 160 -9.79 10.70 -14.88
N GLY A 161 -9.40 9.81 -13.97
CA GLY A 161 -8.62 10.13 -12.78
C GLY A 161 -9.29 11.10 -11.82
N LEU A 162 -8.47 11.69 -10.94
CA LEU A 162 -8.94 12.56 -9.87
C LEU A 162 -8.13 13.85 -9.69
N GLY A 163 -7.18 14.14 -10.60
CA GLY A 163 -6.19 15.21 -10.47
C GLY A 163 -4.99 14.80 -9.61
N ASP A 164 -4.42 15.73 -8.85
CA ASP A 164 -3.36 15.43 -7.87
C ASP A 164 -3.98 15.08 -6.50
N ALA A 165 -3.75 13.86 -6.02
CA ALA A 165 -4.28 13.41 -4.73
C ALA A 165 -3.69 14.19 -3.54
N GLY A 166 -2.41 14.59 -3.61
CA GLY A 166 -1.75 15.35 -2.55
C GLY A 166 -2.39 16.72 -2.38
N ASP A 167 -2.55 17.44 -3.48
CA ASP A 167 -3.17 18.77 -3.49
C ASP A 167 -4.64 18.70 -3.05
N ARG A 168 -5.36 17.65 -3.45
CA ARG A 168 -6.76 17.44 -3.01
C ARG A 168 -6.88 17.07 -1.54
N CYS A 169 -5.89 16.39 -0.97
CA CYS A 169 -5.89 16.00 0.45
C CYS A 169 -5.41 17.11 1.38
N PHE A 170 -4.44 17.92 0.96
CA PHE A 170 -3.75 18.89 1.82
C PHE A 170 -3.88 20.35 1.39
N GLY A 171 -4.48 20.61 0.23
CA GLY A 171 -4.48 21.92 -0.42
C GLY A 171 -3.26 22.13 -1.32
N GLU A 172 -3.33 23.15 -2.19
CA GLU A 172 -2.21 23.52 -3.06
C GLU A 172 -0.97 23.92 -2.23
N PRO A 173 0.24 23.52 -2.66
CA PRO A 173 1.46 23.93 -2.00
C PRO A 173 1.69 25.44 -2.15
N ILE A 174 2.35 26.03 -1.15
CA ILE A 174 2.84 27.42 -1.25
C ILE A 174 3.80 27.49 -2.45
N LYS A 175 3.44 28.29 -3.45
CA LYS A 175 4.31 28.59 -4.60
C LYS A 175 5.46 29.47 -4.08
N LYS A 176 6.70 28.96 -4.17
CA LYS A 176 7.91 29.76 -3.97
C LYS A 176 8.26 30.52 -5.24
#